data_AF-A0A813F0K0-F1
#
_entry.id   AF-A0A813F0K0-F1
#
_cell.length_a   1.000
_cell.length_b   1.000
_cell.length_c   1.000
_cell.angle_alpha   90.00
_cell.angle_beta   90.00
_cell.angle_gamma   90.00
#
_symmetry.space_group_name_H-M   'P 1'
#
loop_
_entity.id
_entity.type
_entity.pdbx_description
1 polymer ?
#
loop_
_entity_poly.entity_id
_entity_poly.type
_entity_poly.pdbx_seq_one_letter_code
_entity_poly.pdbx_strand_id
1 'polypeptide(L)'
;AVTQLDARQCGSRWPEEFDAVLLDAPCSGESLTRRGEPISERWDQAQEKISALAHLQQKLVSSAFEALRPGGVMVYSTCTLNIHENEGVVAFLEETYKDA
;
A
#
# COMPACT_ATOMS: atom_id res chain seq x y z
N ALA A 1 -4.56 19.80 -8.33
CA ALA A 1 -3.17 20.24 -8.11
C ALA A 1 -2.24 19.04 -8.24
N VAL A 2 -0.95 19.24 -8.49
CA VAL A 2 0.06 18.17 -8.48
C VAL A 2 1.08 18.51 -7.40
N THR A 3 1.44 17.53 -6.57
CA THR A 3 2.38 17.71 -5.46
C THR A 3 3.45 16.62 -5.50
N GLN A 4 4.65 16.94 -5.00
CA GLN A 4 5.73 15.98 -4.82
C GLN A 4 5.99 15.81 -3.32
N LEU A 5 5.33 14.83 -2.71
CA LEU A 5 5.41 14.54 -1.28
C LEU A 5 5.56 13.04 -1.06
N ASP A 6 6.11 12.68 0.10
CA ASP A 6 6.02 11.32 0.59
C ASP A 6 4.58 11.04 1.03
N ALA A 7 3.92 10.08 0.39
CA ALA A 7 2.52 9.77 0.67
C ALA A 7 2.27 9.32 2.12
N ARG A 8 3.30 8.88 2.85
CA ARG A 8 3.21 8.59 4.29
C ARG A 8 2.91 9.83 5.15
N GLN A 9 3.00 11.02 4.57
CA GLN A 9 2.72 12.29 5.25
C GLN A 9 1.34 12.85 4.90
N CYS A 10 0.62 12.27 3.93
CA CYS A 10 -0.66 12.81 3.46
C CYS A 10 -1.71 12.85 4.58
N GLY A 11 -1.86 11.77 5.36
CA GLY A 11 -2.82 11.69 6.46
C GLY A 11 -2.67 12.78 7.51
N SER A 12 -1.44 13.09 7.91
CA SER A 12 -1.17 14.19 8.85
C SER A 12 -1.26 15.57 8.22
N ARG A 13 -0.99 15.69 6.92
CA ARG A 13 -1.00 16.96 6.18
C ARG A 13 -2.41 17.43 5.83
N TRP A 14 -3.29 16.48 5.53
CA TRP A 14 -4.65 16.65 5.01
C TRP A 14 -5.61 15.66 5.67
N PRO A 15 -5.77 15.73 7.01
CA PRO A 15 -6.59 14.79 7.75
C PRO A 15 -8.06 14.90 7.34
N GLU A 16 -8.69 13.75 7.09
CA GLU A 16 -10.12 13.63 6.76
C GLU A 16 -10.59 14.56 5.62
N GLU A 17 -9.69 14.91 4.69
CA GLU A 17 -9.96 15.95 3.67
C GLU A 17 -10.64 15.38 2.42
N PHE A 18 -10.40 14.10 2.10
CA PHE A 18 -10.81 13.53 0.82
C PHE A 18 -12.05 12.64 0.95
N ASP A 19 -12.97 12.78 0.00
CA ASP A 19 -14.15 11.91 -0.14
C ASP A 19 -13.78 10.51 -0.65
N ALA A 20 -12.69 10.42 -1.43
CA ALA A 20 -12.17 9.18 -1.96
C ALA A 20 -10.65 9.21 -2.12
N VAL A 21 -10.00 8.07 -1.90
CA VAL A 21 -8.54 7.91 -2.02
C VAL A 21 -8.21 6.67 -2.84
N LEU A 22 -7.32 6.80 -3.82
CA LEU A 22 -6.72 5.67 -4.54
C LEU A 22 -5.26 5.54 -4.11
N LEU A 23 -4.92 4.42 -3.50
CA LEU A 23 -3.55 4.02 -3.20
C LEU A 23 -3.15 2.86 -4.10
N ASP A 24 -2.51 3.18 -5.22
CA ASP A 24 -1.80 2.19 -6.03
C ASP A 24 -0.37 2.07 -5.48
N ALA A 25 -0.13 1.01 -4.71
CA ALA A 25 1.05 0.94 -3.86
C ALA A 25 2.27 0.35 -4.58
N PRO A 26 3.49 0.84 -4.28
CA PRO A 26 4.71 0.20 -4.77
C PRO A 26 4.76 -1.25 -4.27
N CYS A 27 4.82 -2.19 -5.21
CA CYS A 27 4.67 -3.62 -4.96
C CYS A 27 5.91 -4.41 -5.43
N SER A 28 6.05 -5.68 -5.02
CA SER A 28 7.16 -6.54 -5.48
C SER A 28 7.11 -6.84 -6.98
N GLY A 29 5.94 -6.70 -7.60
CA GLY A 29 5.76 -6.74 -9.05
C GLY A 29 5.78 -8.15 -9.63
N GLU A 30 5.32 -9.16 -8.88
CA GLU A 30 5.33 -10.57 -9.31
C GLU A 30 4.66 -10.79 -10.67
N SER A 31 3.62 -10.02 -10.99
CA SER A 31 2.94 -10.10 -12.30
C SER A 31 3.80 -9.61 -13.48
N LEU A 32 4.86 -8.84 -13.23
CA LEU A 32 5.80 -8.34 -14.25
C LEU A 32 6.79 -9.42 -14.72
N THR A 33 6.95 -10.53 -13.99
CA THR A 33 7.71 -11.70 -14.49
C THR A 33 7.15 -12.25 -15.79
N ARG A 34 5.83 -12.15 -16.00
CA ARG A 34 5.17 -12.53 -17.25
C ARG A 34 5.57 -11.62 -18.44
N ARG A 35 6.18 -10.46 -18.17
CA ARG A 35 6.72 -9.51 -19.16
C ARG A 35 8.22 -9.65 -19.39
N GLY A 36 8.88 -10.63 -18.75
CA GLY A 36 10.29 -10.94 -18.97
C GLY A 36 11.27 -10.09 -18.14
N GLU A 37 10.82 -9.36 -17.13
CA GLU A 37 11.71 -8.67 -16.19
C GLU A 37 12.19 -9.63 -15.09
N PRO A 38 13.50 -9.68 -14.79
CA PRO A 38 14.04 -10.62 -13.83
C PRO A 38 13.65 -10.21 -12.40
N ILE A 39 12.83 -11.02 -11.74
CA ILE A 39 12.78 -11.04 -10.28
C ILE A 39 14.08 -11.70 -9.81
N SER A 40 14.74 -11.08 -8.83
CA SER A 40 16.01 -11.54 -8.27
C SER A 40 16.00 -13.07 -8.08
N GLU A 41 16.93 -13.77 -8.73
CA GLU A 41 17.00 -15.24 -8.79
C GLU A 41 17.25 -15.92 -7.42
N ARG A 42 17.37 -15.14 -6.33
CA ARG A 42 17.61 -15.61 -4.97
C ARG A 42 16.36 -15.44 -4.10
N TRP A 43 15.79 -16.57 -3.69
CA TRP A 43 14.57 -16.65 -2.88
C TRP A 43 14.62 -15.82 -1.60
N ASP A 44 15.72 -15.88 -0.84
CA ASP A 44 15.84 -15.15 0.43
C ASP A 44 15.78 -13.62 0.25
N GLN A 45 16.42 -13.11 -0.80
CA GLN A 45 16.40 -11.69 -1.14
C GLN A 45 15.00 -11.24 -1.58
N ALA A 46 14.25 -12.13 -2.24
CA ALA A 46 12.86 -11.87 -2.58
C ALA A 46 11.97 -11.78 -1.33
N GLN A 47 12.15 -12.67 -0.35
CA GLN A 47 11.38 -12.66 0.90
C GLN A 47 11.65 -11.41 1.74
N GLU A 48 12.92 -11.01 1.90
CA GLU A 48 13.28 -9.77 2.61
C GLU A 48 12.66 -8.55 1.92
N LYS A 49 12.69 -8.50 0.59
CA LYS A 49 12.09 -7.43 -0.21
C LYS A 49 10.57 -7.37 -0.04
N ILE A 50 9.88 -8.51 -0.12
CA ILE A 50 8.42 -8.59 0.08
C ILE A 50 8.05 -8.08 1.47
N SER A 51 8.77 -8.52 2.51
CA SER A 51 8.52 -8.06 3.88
C SER A 51 8.71 -6.55 4.04
N ALA A 52 9.78 -6.00 3.45
CA ALA A 52 10.04 -4.56 3.49
C ALA A 52 8.95 -3.74 2.75
N LEU A 53 8.46 -4.26 1.61
CA LEU A 53 7.40 -3.61 0.83
C LEU A 53 6.05 -3.70 1.54
N ALA A 54 5.68 -4.85 2.10
CA ALA A 54 4.47 -4.99 2.91
C ALA A 54 4.47 -4.00 4.08
N HIS A 55 5.60 -3.84 4.78
CA HIS A 55 5.72 -2.86 5.86
C HIS A 55 5.62 -1.41 5.39
N LEU A 56 6.12 -1.09 4.19
CA LEU A 56 5.93 0.22 3.58
C LEU A 56 4.45 0.46 3.21
N GLN A 57 3.80 -0.53 2.62
CA GLN A 57 2.39 -0.49 2.24
C GLN A 57 1.48 -0.27 3.45
N GLN A 58 1.77 -0.91 4.58
CA GLN A 58 1.09 -0.66 5.85
C GLN A 58 1.14 0.83 6.27
N LYS A 59 2.31 1.46 6.15
CA LYS A 59 2.45 2.90 6.46
C LYS A 59 1.70 3.79 5.47
N LEU A 60 1.70 3.41 4.20
CA LEU A 60 1.00 4.14 3.15
C LEU A 60 -0.52 4.04 3.31
N VAL A 61 -1.05 2.85 3.60
CA VAL A 61 -2.49 2.63 3.76
C VAL A 61 -3.02 3.32 5.01
N SER A 62 -2.27 3.33 6.12
CA SER A 62 -2.62 4.14 7.30
C SER A 62 -2.70 5.63 6.96
N SER A 63 -1.70 6.16 6.25
CA SER A 63 -1.70 7.59 5.88
C SER A 63 -2.81 7.94 4.90
N ALA A 64 -3.12 7.04 3.97
CA ALA A 64 -4.23 7.19 3.03
C ALA A 64 -5.58 7.18 3.75
N PHE A 65 -5.75 6.28 4.72
CA PHE A 65 -6.97 6.18 5.53
C PHE A 65 -7.16 7.41 6.44
N GLU A 66 -6.10 7.91 7.06
CA GLU A 66 -6.15 9.16 7.85
C GLU A 66 -6.52 10.40 7.02
N ALA A 67 -6.18 10.40 5.73
CA ALA A 67 -6.56 11.48 4.81
C ALA A 67 -8.01 11.34 4.31
N LEU A 68 -8.62 10.17 4.47
CA LEU A 68 -9.98 9.88 4.05
C LEU A 68 -10.97 10.38 5.11
N ARG A 69 -11.99 11.11 4.67
CA ARG A 69 -13.07 11.51 5.58
C ARG A 69 -13.88 10.29 6.06
N PRO A 70 -14.53 10.36 7.24
CA PRO A 70 -15.50 9.35 7.66
C PRO A 70 -16.59 9.10 6.59
N GLY A 71 -16.81 7.82 6.26
CA GLY A 71 -17.74 7.41 5.21
C GLY A 71 -17.28 7.66 3.77
N GLY A 72 -16.02 8.06 3.57
CA GLY A 72 -15.37 8.08 2.26
C GLY A 72 -15.06 6.69 1.72
N VAL A 73 -14.54 6.62 0.49
CA VAL A 73 -14.14 5.35 -0.15
C VAL A 73 -12.65 5.32 -0.45
N MET A 74 -11.96 4.30 0.05
CA MET A 74 -10.57 4.04 -0.32
C MET A 74 -10.46 2.80 -1.20
N VAL A 75 -9.60 2.86 -2.22
CA VAL A 75 -9.18 1.70 -3.00
C VAL A 75 -7.68 1.50 -2.79
N TYR A 76 -7.32 0.32 -2.33
CA TYR A 76 -5.94 -0.17 -2.29
C TYR A 76 -5.73 -1.13 -3.46
N SER A 77 -4.67 -0.92 -4.24
CA SER A 77 -4.30 -1.82 -5.33
C SER A 77 -2.80 -2.11 -5.32
N THR A 78 -2.48 -3.33 -5.77
CA THR A 78 -1.10 -3.75 -6.04
C THR A 78 -1.03 -4.47 -7.38
N CYS A 79 0.20 -4.62 -7.86
CA CYS A 79 0.57 -5.37 -9.04
C CYS A 79 1.15 -6.77 -8.72
N THR A 80 0.97 -7.26 -7.49
CA THR A 80 1.60 -8.49 -6.99
C THR A 80 0.55 -9.52 -6.56
N LEU A 81 0.97 -10.78 -6.39
CA LEU A 81 0.06 -11.88 -6.07
C LEU A 81 0.28 -12.44 -4.66
N ASN A 82 1.38 -12.11 -4.00
CA ASN A 82 1.63 -12.62 -2.65
C ASN A 82 0.68 -12.01 -1.61
N ILE A 83 0.42 -12.81 -0.59
CA ILE A 83 -0.52 -12.49 0.49
C ILE A 83 0.01 -11.43 1.46
N HIS A 84 1.33 -11.26 1.55
CA HIS A 84 1.94 -10.35 2.51
C HIS A 84 1.67 -8.89 2.14
N GLU A 85 1.69 -8.59 0.85
CA GLU A 85 1.43 -7.27 0.28
C GLU A 85 -0.06 -7.01 0.01
N ASN A 86 -0.89 -8.05 -0.01
CA ASN A 86 -2.32 -7.96 -0.26
C ASN A 86 -3.14 -8.15 1.03
N GLU A 87 -3.63 -9.36 1.29
CA GLU A 87 -4.50 -9.66 2.44
C GLU A 87 -3.86 -9.26 3.78
N GLY A 88 -2.54 -9.40 3.91
CA GLY A 88 -1.80 -9.00 5.11
C GLY A 88 -1.80 -7.49 5.37
N VAL A 89 -1.82 -6.66 4.33
CA VAL A 89 -1.91 -5.20 4.47
C VAL A 89 -3.34 -4.78 4.82
N VAL A 90 -4.34 -5.40 4.20
CA VAL A 90 -5.76 -5.14 4.49
C VAL A 90 -6.09 -5.55 5.93
N ALA A 91 -5.68 -6.75 6.36
CA ALA A 91 -5.88 -7.22 7.72
C ALA A 91 -5.23 -6.28 8.75
N PHE A 92 -4.01 -5.81 8.49
CA PHE A 92 -3.36 -4.80 9.33
C PHE A 92 -4.20 -3.53 9.46
N LEU A 93 -4.80 -3.05 8.37
CA LEU A 93 -5.61 -1.84 8.39
C LEU A 93 -6.88 -2.05 9.25
N GLU A 94 -7.61 -3.14 9.03
CA GLU A 94 -8.83 -3.48 9.80
C GLU A 94 -8.54 -3.68 11.29
N GLU A 95 -7.40 -4.28 11.64
CA GLU A 95 -6.95 -4.44 13.02
C GLU A 95 -6.61 -3.08 13.69
N THR A 96 -6.05 -2.15 12.91
CA THR A 96 -5.61 -0.84 13.39
C THR A 96 -6.78 0.14 13.49
N TYR A 97 -7.69 0.12 12.52
CA TYR A 97 -8.83 1.02 12.40
C TYR A 97 -10.11 0.20 12.28
N LYS A 98 -10.90 0.14 13.35
CA LYS A 98 -12.12 -0.69 13.41
C LYS A 98 -13.24 -0.26 12.45
N ASP A 99 -13.13 0.95 11.92
CA ASP A 99 -14.09 1.53 10.99
C ASP A 99 -13.61 1.48 9.52
N ALA A 100 -12.51 0.76 9.26
CA ALA A 100 -12.01 0.48 7.92
C ALA A 100 -12.82 -0.59 7.19
#